data_AF-A0A239D1Z2-F1
#
_entry.id   AF-A0A239D1Z2-F1
#
_cell.length_a   1.000
_cell.length_b   1.000
_cell.length_c   1.000
_cell.angle_alpha   90.00
_cell.angle_beta   90.00
_cell.angle_gamma   90.00
#
_symmetry.space_group_name_H-M   'P 1'
#
loop_
_entity.id
_entity.type
_entity.pdbx_description
1 polymer ?
#
loop_
_entity_poly.entity_id
_entity_poly.type
_entity_poly.pdbx_seq_one_letter_code
_entity_poly.pdbx_strand_id
1 'polypeptide(L)'
;MEYQEDKYARARARVAALRKFYGKLGSFLLFGIIFLGFNYYSNGLRYPWFLWIIGFWGLGIVIEAFKLFGTDLFLGRNWEQRKIREQMEKENRNSQNWF
;
A
#
# COMPACT_ATOMS: atom_id res chain seq x y z
N MET A 1 -18.95 1.07 25.36
CA MET A 1 -17.94 0.05 25.00
C MET A 1 -17.63 0.07 23.50
N GLU A 2 -18.64 0.18 22.62
CA GLU A 2 -18.51 0.21 21.14
C GLU A 2 -17.46 1.20 20.58
N TYR A 3 -17.40 2.42 21.13
CA TYR A 3 -16.50 3.47 20.62
C TYR A 3 -15.00 3.16 20.80
N GLN A 4 -14.66 2.31 21.79
CA GLN A 4 -13.29 1.86 22.00
C GLN A 4 -12.92 0.77 21.00
N GLU A 5 -13.80 -0.23 20.80
CA GLU A 5 -13.55 -1.32 19.84
C GLU A 5 -13.36 -0.81 18.41
N ASP A 6 -14.14 0.18 17.98
CA ASP A 6 -13.99 0.82 16.66
C ASP A 6 -12.66 1.55 16.47
N LYS A 7 -12.09 2.12 17.54
CA LYS A 7 -10.77 2.75 17.48
C LYS A 7 -9.68 1.68 17.39
N TYR A 8 -9.81 0.60 18.15
CA TYR A 8 -8.86 -0.52 18.12
C TYR A 8 -8.87 -1.25 16.78
N ALA A 9 -10.04 -1.51 16.20
CA ALA A 9 -10.19 -2.15 14.89
C ALA A 9 -9.52 -1.33 13.77
N ARG A 10 -9.73 0.00 13.77
CA ARG A 10 -9.07 0.92 12.82
C ARG A 10 -7.55 0.95 12.96
N ALA A 11 -7.05 0.99 14.20
CA ALA A 11 -5.61 0.93 14.45
C ALA A 11 -5.02 -0.40 13.96
N ARG A 12 -5.69 -1.54 14.20
CA ARG A 12 -5.28 -2.86 13.72
C ARG A 12 -5.26 -2.95 12.19
N ALA A 13 -6.27 -2.42 11.52
CA ALA A 13 -6.35 -2.41 10.06
C ALA A 13 -5.18 -1.62 9.44
N ARG A 14 -4.85 -0.46 10.02
CA ARG A 14 -3.68 0.32 9.61
C ARG A 14 -2.38 -0.46 9.79
N VAL A 15 -2.14 -1.06 10.95
CA VAL A 15 -0.93 -1.87 11.21
C VAL A 15 -0.83 -3.05 10.24
N ALA A 16 -1.95 -3.73 9.94
CA ALA A 16 -1.97 -4.82 8.97
C ALA A 16 -1.60 -4.35 7.55
N ALA A 17 -2.09 -3.17 7.14
CA ALA A 17 -1.75 -2.57 5.85
C ALA A 17 -0.26 -2.18 5.78
N LEU A 18 0.29 -1.57 6.83
CA LEU A 18 1.73 -1.30 6.93
C LEU A 18 2.54 -2.59 6.81
N ARG A 19 2.16 -3.64 7.54
CA ARG A 19 2.89 -4.92 7.52
C ARG A 19 2.91 -5.56 6.14
N LYS A 20 1.80 -5.50 5.39
CA LYS A 20 1.75 -5.93 3.98
C LYS A 20 2.67 -5.09 3.08
N PHE A 21 2.70 -3.77 3.28
CA PHE A 21 3.56 -2.88 2.53
C PHE A 21 5.05 -3.15 2.77
N TYR A 22 5.47 -3.30 4.03
CA TYR A 22 6.85 -3.66 4.38
C TYR A 22 7.27 -5.00 3.77
N GLY A 23 6.36 -5.97 3.69
CA GLY A 23 6.61 -7.23 2.97
C GLY A 23 6.96 -7.01 1.50
N LYS A 24 6.13 -6.23 0.78
CA LYS A 24 6.38 -5.89 -0.62
C LYS A 24 7.67 -5.08 -0.82
N LEU A 25 7.93 -4.11 0.07
CA LEU A 25 9.14 -3.29 0.04
C LEU A 25 10.40 -4.13 0.27
N GLY A 26 10.35 -5.06 1.24
CA GLY A 26 11.45 -5.99 1.52
C GLY A 26 11.73 -6.91 0.32
N SER A 27 10.68 -7.48 -0.28
CA SER A 27 10.83 -8.28 -1.50
C SER A 27 11.43 -7.47 -2.65
N PHE A 28 10.99 -6.22 -2.86
CA PHE A 28 11.54 -5.34 -3.89
C PHE A 28 13.02 -5.05 -3.70
N LEU A 29 13.45 -4.76 -2.47
CA LEU A 29 14.87 -4.56 -2.16
C LEU A 29 15.68 -5.83 -2.42
N LEU A 30 15.17 -7.00 -2.00
CA LEU A 30 15.82 -8.29 -2.22
C LEU A 30 16.01 -8.57 -3.71
N PHE A 31 14.94 -8.47 -4.50
CA PHE A 31 15.00 -8.64 -5.95
C PHE A 31 15.89 -7.59 -6.62
N GLY A 32 15.87 -6.35 -6.16
CA GLY A 32 16.75 -5.28 -6.65
C GLY A 32 18.23 -5.62 -6.50
N ILE A 33 18.64 -6.15 -5.35
CA ILE A 33 20.02 -6.59 -5.09
C ILE A 33 20.38 -7.79 -5.98
N ILE A 34 19.47 -8.77 -6.12
CA ILE A 34 19.68 -9.94 -6.98
C ILE A 34 19.87 -9.50 -8.44
N PHE A 35 19.01 -8.64 -8.97
CA PHE A 35 19.10 -8.14 -10.34
C PHE A 35 20.35 -7.29 -10.57
N LEU A 36 20.76 -6.49 -9.58
CA LEU A 36 22.00 -5.73 -9.63
C LEU A 36 23.22 -6.66 -9.72
N GLY A 37 23.29 -7.69 -8.87
CA GLY A 37 24.36 -8.68 -8.91
C GLY A 37 24.39 -9.48 -10.20
N PHE A 38 23.23 -9.87 -10.72
CA PHE A 38 23.10 -10.56 -12.00
C PHE A 38 23.54 -9.68 -13.18
N ASN A 39 23.17 -8.41 -13.19
CA ASN A 39 23.58 -7.47 -14.24
C ASN A 39 25.08 -7.19 -14.20
N TYR A 40 25.66 -7.07 -13.00
CA TYR A 40 27.09 -6.94 -12.80
C TYR A 40 27.85 -8.17 -13.33
N TYR A 41 27.40 -9.38 -12.98
CA TYR A 41 28.03 -10.61 -13.44
C TYR A 41 27.90 -10.82 -14.95
N SER A 42 26.73 -10.50 -15.53
CA SER A 42 26.45 -10.78 -16.94
C SER A 42 27.14 -9.81 -17.89
N ASN A 43 27.18 -8.51 -17.60
CA ASN A 43 27.60 -7.49 -18.57
C ASN A 43 28.44 -6.36 -17.97
N GLY A 44 28.87 -6.47 -16.70
CA GLY A 44 29.65 -5.43 -16.04
C GLY A 44 28.96 -4.06 -16.03
N LEU A 45 27.61 -4.04 -15.94
CA LEU A 45 26.77 -2.82 -15.99
C LEU A 45 26.73 -2.07 -17.33
N ARG A 46 27.28 -2.64 -18.42
CA ARG A 46 27.29 -1.98 -19.74
C ARG A 46 25.89 -1.76 -20.33
N TYR A 47 24.92 -2.59 -19.95
CA TYR A 47 23.50 -2.41 -20.28
C TYR A 47 22.64 -2.66 -19.02
N PRO A 48 22.32 -1.61 -18.24
CA PRO A 48 21.62 -1.74 -16.97
C PRO A 48 20.12 -1.92 -17.16
N TRP A 49 19.71 -2.98 -17.86
CA TRP A 49 18.31 -3.29 -18.15
C TRP A 49 17.45 -3.44 -16.88
N PHE A 50 18.07 -3.77 -15.75
CA PHE A 50 17.41 -3.88 -14.45
C PHE A 50 16.74 -2.56 -14.00
N LEU A 51 17.23 -1.40 -14.49
CA LEU A 51 16.63 -0.09 -14.18
C LEU A 51 15.20 0.02 -14.72
N TRP A 52 14.89 -0.62 -15.85
CA TRP A 52 13.53 -0.65 -16.38
C TRP A 52 12.59 -1.46 -15.48
N ILE A 53 13.07 -2.60 -14.96
CA ILE A 53 12.30 -3.42 -14.02
C ILE A 53 12.08 -2.66 -12.72
N ILE A 54 13.15 -2.17 -12.10
CA ILE A 54 13.09 -1.44 -10.83
C ILE A 54 12.30 -0.14 -10.99
N GLY A 55 12.36 0.51 -12.15
CA GLY A 55 11.58 1.71 -12.45
C GLY A 55 10.08 1.44 -12.43
N PHE A 56 9.60 0.45 -13.21
CA PHE A 56 8.18 0.11 -13.24
C PHE A 56 7.67 -0.48 -11.92
N TRP A 57 8.42 -1.41 -11.32
CA TRP A 57 8.04 -1.97 -10.02
C TRP A 57 8.11 -0.95 -8.89
N GLY A 58 9.13 -0.09 -8.91
CA GLY A 58 9.33 0.97 -7.93
C GLY A 58 8.18 1.98 -7.98
N LEU A 59 7.68 2.32 -9.16
CA LEU A 59 6.55 3.23 -9.31
C LEU A 59 5.29 2.70 -8.60
N GLY A 60 5.00 1.40 -8.75
CA GLY A 60 3.86 0.76 -8.07
C GLY A 60 3.98 0.81 -6.55
N ILE A 61 5.19 0.58 -6.02
CA ILE A 61 5.46 0.66 -4.57
C ILE A 61 5.37 2.09 -4.07
N VAL A 62 5.86 3.08 -4.82
CA VAL A 62 5.74 4.49 -4.46
C VAL A 62 4.28 4.91 -4.40
N ILE A 63 3.45 4.50 -5.35
CA ILE A 63 2.00 4.76 -5.32
C ILE A 63 1.34 4.10 -4.09
N GLU A 64 1.72 2.86 -3.78
CA GLU A 64 1.20 2.15 -2.61
C GLU A 64 1.64 2.82 -1.29
N ALA A 65 2.89 3.26 -1.21
CA ALA A 65 3.43 4.06 -0.12
C ALA A 65 2.68 5.39 0.03
N PHE A 66 2.44 6.09 -1.08
CA PHE A 66 1.72 7.35 -1.09
C PHE A 66 0.26 7.17 -0.67
N LYS A 67 -0.37 6.04 -0.99
CA LYS A 67 -1.70 5.70 -0.46
C LYS A 67 -1.68 5.44 1.05
N LEU A 68 -0.66 4.74 1.56
CA LEU A 68 -0.56 4.39 2.99
C LEU A 68 -0.17 5.58 3.88
N PHE A 69 0.79 6.40 3.45
CA PHE A 69 1.32 7.53 4.22
C PHE A 69 0.71 8.87 3.79
N GLY A 70 0.45 9.05 2.49
CA GLY A 70 -0.04 10.30 1.92
C GLY A 70 -1.54 10.54 2.13
N THR A 71 -2.37 9.52 2.31
CA THR A 71 -3.77 9.76 2.74
C THR A 71 -3.84 10.43 4.11
N ASP A 72 -2.96 10.03 5.04
CA ASP A 72 -2.89 10.59 6.38
C ASP A 72 -2.29 12.01 6.39
N LEU A 73 -1.32 12.30 5.52
CA LEU A 73 -0.64 13.61 5.44
C LEU A 73 -1.32 14.64 4.53
N PHE A 74 -1.83 14.25 3.35
CA PHE A 74 -2.36 15.18 2.34
C PHE A 74 -3.89 15.29 2.33
N LEU A 75 -4.63 14.20 2.56
CA LEU A 75 -6.11 14.22 2.51
C LEU A 75 -6.76 14.42 3.89
N GLY A 76 -6.02 14.20 4.97
CA GLY A 76 -6.46 14.42 6.35
C GLY A 76 -7.55 13.43 6.80
N ARG A 77 -7.64 13.20 8.12
CA ARG A 77 -8.62 12.27 8.75
C ARG A 77 -10.07 12.51 8.32
N ASN A 78 -10.42 13.73 7.89
CA ASN A 78 -11.76 14.05 7.40
C ASN A 78 -12.13 13.30 6.11
N TRP A 79 -11.19 13.09 5.17
CA TRP A 79 -11.49 12.33 3.96
C TRP A 79 -11.73 10.86 4.29
N GLU A 80 -10.91 10.28 5.18
CA GLU A 80 -11.03 8.89 5.61
C GLU A 80 -12.38 8.65 6.31
N GLN A 81 -12.81 9.57 7.18
CA GLN A 81 -14.13 9.50 7.83
C GLN A 81 -15.30 9.62 6.85
N ARG A 82 -15.22 10.51 5.85
CA ARG A 82 -16.25 10.63 4.81
C ARG A 82 -16.36 9.34 4.01
N LYS A 83 -15.23 8.70 3.70
CA LYS A 83 -15.24 7.52 2.85
C LYS A 83 -15.70 6.26 3.57
N ILE A 84 -15.38 6.13 4.86
CA ILE A 84 -15.98 5.10 5.73
C ILE A 84 -17.49 5.30 5.84
N ARG A 85 -17.96 6.54 6.04
CA ARG A 85 -19.40 6.84 6.12
C ARG A 85 -20.13 6.52 4.81
N GLU A 86 -19.55 6.85 3.66
CA GLU A 86 -20.10 6.47 2.35
C GLU A 86 -20.12 4.95 2.14
N GLN A 87 -19.10 4.23 2.59
CA GLN A 87 -19.04 2.77 2.49
C GLN A 87 -20.16 2.12 3.34
N MET A 88 -20.33 2.58 4.58
CA MET A 88 -21.39 2.15 5.49
C MET A 88 -22.79 2.47 4.93
N GLU A 89 -22.99 3.65 4.36
CA GLU A 89 -24.25 4.01 3.70
C GLU A 89 -24.54 3.14 2.46
N LYS A 90 -23.51 2.73 1.71
CA LYS A 90 -23.67 1.80 0.58
C LYS A 90 -24.04 0.40 1.05
N GLU A 91 -23.41 -0.12 2.09
CA GLU A 91 -23.78 -1.41 2.67
C GLU A 91 -25.21 -1.40 3.23
N ASN A 92 -25.60 -0.32 3.94
CA ASN A 92 -26.94 -0.21 4.51
C ASN A 92 -28.03 -0.11 3.42
N ARG A 93 -27.78 0.66 2.34
CA ARG A 93 -28.66 0.69 1.16
C ARG A 93 -28.76 -0.65 0.44
N ASN A 94 -27.65 -1.38 0.33
CA ASN A 94 -27.64 -2.68 -0.34
C ASN A 94 -28.36 -3.76 0.48
N SER A 95 -28.29 -3.68 1.81
CA SER A 95 -29.02 -4.57 2.74
C SER A 95 -30.53 -4.30 2.74
N GLN A 96 -30.96 -3.03 2.61
CA GLN A 96 -32.39 -2.67 2.50
C GLN A 96 -33.05 -3.11 1.19
N ASN A 97 -32.29 -3.27 0.10
CA ASN A 97 -32.83 -3.75 -1.18
C ASN A 97 -32.93 -5.29 -1.25
N TRP A 98 -32.48 -6.00 -0.22
CA TRP A 98 -32.49 -7.48 -0.15
C TRP A 98 -33.66 -8.04 0.68
N PHE A 99 -34.52 -7.16 1.22
CA PHE A 99 -35.81 -7.46 1.85
C PHE A 99 -36.94 -6.81 1.06
#